data_AF-A0A6I0E2W7-F1
#
_entry.id   AF-A0A6I0E2W7-F1
#
_cell.length_a   1.000
_cell.length_b   1.000
_cell.length_c   1.000
_cell.angle_alpha   90.00
_cell.angle_beta   90.00
_cell.angle_gamma   90.00
#
_symmetry.space_group_name_H-M   'P 1'
#
loop_
_entity.id
_entity.type
_entity.pdbx_description
1 polymer ?
#
loop_
_entity_poly.entity_id
_entity_poly.type
_entity_poly.pdbx_seq_one_letter_code
_entity_poly.pdbx_strand_id
1 'polypeptide(L)'
;MDYNAKAKLLKPLATTFVIGGIWDTIAGILYIFVIGTGRSIDNPPMDPFYAIFLGSFFLCFAYLQILSSFNIKRYAFNVGCLIFGRLFYIIVLSAFMLFVKDFPNTFWFTVVIDLTLTILNTTFALHGGLGVRDIFLPNIQKA
;
A
#
# COMPACT_ATOMS: atom_id res chain seq x y z
N MET A 1 29.44 -10.12 -0.99
CA MET A 1 28.73 -9.44 0.13
C MET A 1 28.19 -10.51 1.06
N ASP A 2 28.65 -10.48 2.31
CA ASP A 2 28.25 -11.39 3.38
C ASP A 2 26.72 -11.40 3.58
N TYR A 3 26.14 -12.59 3.81
CA TYR A 3 24.70 -12.80 3.99
C TYR A 3 24.15 -11.93 5.12
N ASN A 4 24.93 -11.76 6.19
CA ASN A 4 24.61 -10.90 7.33
C ASN A 4 24.51 -9.41 6.98
N ALA A 5 25.33 -8.92 6.05
CA ALA A 5 25.29 -7.52 5.61
C ALA A 5 24.03 -7.22 4.79
N LYS A 6 23.64 -8.13 3.88
CA LYS A 6 22.38 -8.02 3.12
C LYS A 6 21.14 -8.09 4.02
N ALA A 7 21.16 -8.96 5.04
CA ALA A 7 20.05 -9.06 6.00
C ALA A 7 19.87 -7.77 6.81
N LYS A 8 20.96 -7.10 7.20
CA LYS A 8 20.92 -5.84 7.95
C LYS A 8 20.37 -4.68 7.14
N LEU A 9 20.65 -4.64 5.83
CA LEU A 9 20.14 -3.61 4.89
C LEU A 9 18.64 -3.76 4.57
N LEU A 10 18.08 -4.96 4.68
CA LEU A 10 16.66 -5.23 4.41
C LEU A 10 15.76 -5.08 5.64
N LYS A 11 16.32 -4.99 6.85
CA LYS A 11 15.56 -4.79 8.09
C LYS A 11 14.68 -3.54 8.06
N PRO A 12 15.16 -2.35 7.64
CA PRO A 12 14.33 -1.16 7.57
C PRO A 12 13.13 -1.34 6.63
N LEU A 13 13.35 -1.97 5.47
CA LEU A 13 12.29 -2.29 4.51
C LEU A 13 11.25 -3.24 5.11
N ALA A 14 11.68 -4.28 5.85
CA ALA A 14 10.77 -5.19 6.56
C ALA A 14 9.89 -4.45 7.56
N THR A 15 10.50 -3.56 8.35
CA THR A 15 9.77 -2.75 9.33
C THR A 15 8.76 -1.85 8.65
N THR A 16 9.14 -1.15 7.58
CA THR A 16 8.20 -0.29 6.83
C THR A 16 7.07 -1.10 6.21
N PHE A 17 7.32 -2.33 5.78
CA PHE A 17 6.29 -3.24 5.28
C PHE A 17 5.29 -3.65 6.36
N VAL A 18 5.75 -3.99 7.57
CA VAL A 18 4.85 -4.32 8.70
C VAL A 18 4.01 -3.10 9.07
N ILE A 19 4.64 -1.92 9.21
CA ILE A 19 3.94 -0.67 9.54
C ILE A 19 2.90 -0.34 8.46
N GLY A 20 3.27 -0.51 7.18
CA GLY A 20 2.35 -0.36 6.06
C GLY A 20 1.18 -1.34 6.14
N GLY A 21 1.43 -2.60 6.51
CA GLY A 21 0.37 -3.61 6.67
C GLY A 21 -0.60 -3.28 7.80
N ILE A 22 -0.10 -2.76 8.91
CA ILE A 22 -0.94 -2.26 10.00
C ILE A 22 -1.81 -1.09 9.51
N TRP A 23 -1.20 -0.14 8.79
CA TRP A 23 -1.93 0.99 8.22
C TRP A 23 -3.01 0.55 7.22
N ASP A 24 -2.69 -0.33 6.28
CA ASP A 24 -3.66 -0.83 5.29
C ASP A 24 -4.81 -1.60 5.98
N THR A 25 -4.54 -2.25 7.11
CA THR A 25 -5.60 -2.85 7.94
C THR A 25 -6.53 -1.79 8.52
N ILE A 26 -5.96 -0.72 9.10
CA ILE A 26 -6.72 0.41 9.65
C ILE A 26 -7.53 1.10 8.54
N ALA A 27 -6.90 1.37 7.39
CA ALA A 27 -7.55 1.95 6.23
C ALA A 27 -8.70 1.06 5.75
N GLY A 28 -8.50 -0.26 5.67
CA GLY A 28 -9.55 -1.21 5.32
C GLY A 28 -10.77 -1.13 6.25
N ILE A 29 -10.54 -1.04 7.56
CA ILE A 29 -11.60 -0.86 8.57
C ILE A 29 -12.30 0.49 8.38
N LEU A 30 -11.56 1.58 8.15
CA LEU A 30 -12.14 2.91 7.89
C LEU A 30 -13.02 2.88 6.64
N TYR A 31 -12.55 2.23 5.56
CA TYR A 31 -13.30 2.09 4.33
C TYR A 31 -14.58 1.26 4.50
N ILE A 32 -14.55 0.19 5.28
CA ILE A 32 -15.74 -0.67 5.47
C ILE A 32 -16.77 -0.04 6.41
N PHE A 33 -16.33 0.59 7.51
CA PHE A 33 -17.22 0.94 8.62
C PHE A 33 -17.44 2.44 8.81
N VAL A 34 -16.54 3.29 8.31
CA VAL A 34 -16.56 4.74 8.55
C VAL A 34 -16.88 5.50 7.27
N ILE A 35 -16.42 5.02 6.12
CA ILE A 35 -16.61 5.66 4.83
C ILE A 35 -17.92 5.16 4.21
N GLY A 36 -18.79 6.10 3.81
CA GLY A 36 -20.10 5.81 3.21
C GLY A 36 -21.25 5.64 4.20
N THR A 37 -21.01 5.72 5.52
CA THR A 37 -22.06 5.74 6.53
C THR A 37 -22.62 7.17 6.69
N GLY A 38 -23.94 7.34 6.49
CA GLY A 38 -24.65 8.62 6.69
C GLY A 38 -24.94 9.48 5.44
N ARG A 39 -24.86 8.95 4.21
CA ARG A 39 -25.28 9.66 2.98
C ARG A 39 -26.77 9.42 2.64
N SER A 40 -27.41 10.46 2.09
CA SER A 40 -28.83 10.50 1.72
C SER A 40 -29.22 9.36 0.76
N ILE A 41 -30.41 8.79 0.97
CA ILE A 41 -31.05 7.76 0.14
C ILE A 41 -31.21 8.20 -1.33
N ASP A 42 -31.21 9.51 -1.60
CA ASP A 42 -31.43 10.08 -2.94
C ASP A 42 -30.17 10.16 -3.82
N ASN A 43 -28.99 9.85 -3.28
CA ASN A 43 -27.73 9.81 -4.03
C ASN A 43 -27.30 8.34 -4.13
N PRO A 44 -27.12 7.75 -5.32
CA PRO A 44 -27.08 6.30 -5.46
C PRO A 44 -25.98 5.68 -4.59
N PRO A 45 -26.23 4.51 -3.98
CA PRO A 45 -25.34 3.83 -3.04
C PRO A 45 -24.15 3.16 -3.74
N MET A 46 -23.53 3.85 -4.69
CA MET A 46 -22.23 3.46 -5.27
C MET A 46 -21.16 3.49 -4.17
N ASP A 47 -21.21 4.48 -3.29
CA ASP A 47 -20.15 4.73 -2.29
C ASP A 47 -19.91 3.56 -1.31
N PRO A 48 -20.92 2.93 -0.68
CA PRO A 48 -20.69 1.84 0.27
C PRO A 48 -20.14 0.57 -0.41
N PHE A 49 -20.59 0.28 -1.64
CA PHE A 49 -20.06 -0.86 -2.40
C PHE A 49 -18.59 -0.67 -2.74
N TYR A 50 -18.21 0.51 -3.26
CA TYR A 50 -16.81 0.82 -3.53
C TYR A 50 -15.97 0.92 -2.26
N ALA A 51 -16.56 1.38 -1.15
CA ALA A 51 -15.87 1.46 0.12
C ALA A 51 -15.60 0.06 0.71
N ILE A 52 -16.56 -0.88 0.65
CA ILE A 52 -16.36 -2.28 1.03
C ILE A 52 -15.35 -2.96 0.08
N PHE A 53 -15.42 -2.67 -1.22
CA PHE A 53 -14.48 -3.21 -2.21
C PHE A 53 -13.05 -2.72 -1.97
N LEU A 54 -12.85 -1.41 -1.80
CA LEU A 54 -11.56 -0.81 -1.43
C LEU A 54 -11.06 -1.32 -0.09
N GLY A 55 -11.95 -1.43 0.90
CA GLY A 55 -11.59 -1.95 2.21
C GLY A 55 -11.11 -3.40 2.16
N SER A 56 -11.79 -4.25 1.38
CA SER A 56 -11.38 -5.64 1.15
C SER A 56 -10.03 -5.71 0.44
N PHE A 57 -9.80 -4.85 -0.55
CA PHE A 57 -8.53 -4.72 -1.25
C PHE A 57 -7.39 -4.36 -0.28
N PHE A 58 -7.59 -3.34 0.56
CA PHE A 58 -6.59 -2.94 1.57
C PHE A 58 -6.28 -4.06 2.57
N LEU A 59 -7.28 -4.81 3.04
CA LEU A 59 -7.04 -5.96 3.92
C LEU A 59 -6.22 -7.06 3.25
N CYS A 60 -6.47 -7.33 1.96
CA CYS A 60 -5.64 -8.25 1.19
C CYS A 60 -4.20 -7.74 1.04
N PHE A 61 -3.99 -6.45 0.79
CA PHE A 61 -2.63 -5.86 0.75
C PHE A 61 -1.93 -5.90 2.09
N ALA A 62 -2.65 -5.60 3.19
CA ALA A 62 -2.12 -5.68 4.53
C ALA A 62 -1.60 -7.08 4.84
N TYR A 63 -2.40 -8.10 4.51
CA TYR A 63 -2.01 -9.49 4.68
C TYR A 63 -0.75 -9.83 3.87
N LEU A 64 -0.70 -9.44 2.60
CA LEU A 64 0.47 -9.66 1.75
C LEU A 64 1.70 -8.90 2.24
N GLN A 65 1.55 -7.69 2.78
CA GLN A 65 2.63 -6.89 3.37
C GLN A 65 3.26 -7.59 4.58
N ILE A 66 2.41 -8.04 5.49
CA ILE A 66 2.84 -8.72 6.71
C ILE A 66 3.54 -10.04 6.36
N LEU A 67 3.01 -10.82 5.42
CA LEU A 67 3.71 -12.03 4.96
C LEU A 67 5.05 -11.70 4.27
N SER A 68 5.06 -10.66 3.45
CA SER A 68 6.26 -10.26 2.71
C SER A 68 7.36 -9.74 3.62
N SER A 69 7.03 -9.13 4.77
CA SER A 69 8.03 -8.63 5.72
C SER A 69 8.88 -9.74 6.34
N PHE A 70 8.35 -10.96 6.47
CA PHE A 70 9.12 -12.10 6.99
C PHE A 70 10.12 -12.68 5.99
N ASN A 71 9.92 -12.46 4.67
CA ASN A 71 10.85 -12.92 3.64
C ASN A 71 10.86 -12.03 2.39
N ILE A 72 11.35 -10.81 2.53
CA ILE A 72 11.31 -9.79 1.48
C ILE A 72 11.92 -10.23 0.15
N LYS A 73 13.04 -10.95 0.16
CA LYS A 73 13.70 -11.36 -1.08
C LYS A 73 12.83 -12.30 -1.91
N ARG A 74 12.15 -13.23 -1.25
CA ARG A 74 11.23 -14.17 -1.91
C ARG A 74 9.97 -13.46 -2.41
N TYR A 75 9.59 -12.36 -1.76
CA TYR A 75 8.38 -11.58 -2.08
C TYR A 75 8.68 -10.22 -2.73
N ALA A 76 9.84 -10.05 -3.38
CA ALA A 76 10.24 -8.79 -4.00
C ALA A 76 9.23 -8.29 -5.04
N PHE A 77 8.58 -9.22 -5.76
CA PHE A 77 7.48 -8.89 -6.68
C PHE A 77 6.28 -8.28 -5.95
N ASN A 78 5.91 -8.80 -4.78
CA ASN A 78 4.82 -8.23 -3.99
C ASN A 78 5.19 -6.83 -3.50
N VAL A 79 6.47 -6.60 -3.17
CA VAL A 79 6.97 -5.27 -2.82
C VAL A 79 6.77 -4.28 -3.97
N GLY A 80 7.09 -4.69 -5.21
CA GLY A 80 6.88 -3.86 -6.40
C GLY A 80 5.41 -3.61 -6.72
N CYS A 81 4.60 -4.67 -6.71
CA CYS A 81 3.15 -4.59 -6.91
C CYS A 81 2.52 -3.60 -5.93
N LEU A 82 2.96 -3.61 -4.68
CA LEU A 82 2.48 -2.71 -3.66
C LEU A 82 2.83 -1.26 -3.91
N ILE A 83 4.09 -0.97 -4.22
CA ILE A 83 4.55 0.40 -4.51
C ILE A 83 3.72 0.95 -5.68
N PHE A 84 3.52 0.13 -6.72
CA PHE A 84 2.70 0.50 -7.87
C PHE A 84 1.24 0.74 -7.51
N GLY A 85 0.60 -0.20 -6.79
CA GLY A 85 -0.79 -0.09 -6.36
C GLY A 85 -1.04 1.12 -5.48
N ARG A 86 -0.12 1.43 -4.56
CA ARG A 86 -0.23 2.59 -3.67
C ARG A 86 -0.08 3.91 -4.43
N LEU A 87 0.87 4.00 -5.37
CA LEU A 87 0.99 5.16 -6.25
C LEU A 87 -0.27 5.37 -7.10
N PHE A 88 -0.78 4.30 -7.69
CA PHE A 88 -2.01 4.36 -8.48
C PHE A 88 -3.19 4.88 -7.65
N TYR A 89 -3.38 4.32 -6.46
CA TYR A 89 -4.42 4.78 -5.53
C TYR A 89 -4.26 6.25 -5.16
N ILE A 90 -3.05 6.71 -4.80
CA ILE A 90 -2.77 8.12 -4.46
C ILE A 90 -3.15 9.04 -5.62
N ILE A 91 -2.77 8.70 -6.86
CA ILE A 91 -3.05 9.51 -8.04
C ILE A 91 -4.56 9.60 -8.27
N VAL A 92 -5.25 8.46 -8.24
CA VAL A 92 -6.70 8.42 -8.44
C VAL A 92 -7.41 9.21 -7.34
N LEU A 93 -7.10 8.96 -6.06
CA LEU A 93 -7.72 9.66 -4.94
C LEU A 93 -7.47 11.18 -5.02
N SER A 94 -6.24 11.60 -5.33
CA SER A 94 -5.92 13.03 -5.49
C SER A 94 -6.69 13.66 -6.65
N ALA A 95 -6.85 12.95 -7.78
CA ALA A 95 -7.66 13.43 -8.89
C ALA A 95 -9.13 13.59 -8.49
N PHE A 96 -9.72 12.61 -7.80
CA PHE A 96 -11.09 12.71 -7.31
C PHE A 96 -11.27 13.86 -6.32
N MET A 97 -10.31 14.07 -5.39
CA MET A 97 -10.35 15.19 -4.45
C MET A 97 -10.27 16.57 -5.13
N LEU A 98 -9.56 16.70 -6.25
CA LEU A 98 -9.38 17.98 -6.94
C LEU A 98 -10.47 18.27 -7.97
N PHE A 99 -10.98 17.24 -8.65
CA PHE A 99 -11.87 17.40 -9.80
C PHE A 99 -13.34 17.10 -9.50
N VAL A 100 -13.66 16.40 -8.40
CA VAL A 100 -15.06 16.13 -8.01
C VAL A 100 -15.51 17.15 -6.96
N LYS A 101 -16.51 17.95 -7.32
CA LYS A 101 -17.14 18.91 -6.43
C LYS A 101 -17.79 18.18 -5.25
N ASP A 102 -17.59 18.70 -4.03
CA ASP A 102 -18.09 18.13 -2.77
C ASP A 102 -17.45 16.78 -2.38
N PHE A 103 -16.31 16.42 -2.97
CA PHE A 103 -15.54 15.27 -2.48
C PHE A 103 -15.02 15.55 -1.06
N PRO A 104 -15.17 14.59 -0.13
CA PRO A 104 -14.78 14.79 1.26
C PRO A 104 -13.28 15.05 1.43
N ASN A 105 -12.94 16.22 1.98
CA ASN A 105 -11.54 16.59 2.31
C ASN A 105 -10.95 15.76 3.46
N THR A 106 -11.76 14.95 4.14
CA THR A 106 -11.30 14.03 5.20
C THR A 106 -10.36 12.94 4.68
N PHE A 107 -10.18 12.79 3.37
CA PHE A 107 -9.30 11.76 2.77
C PHE A 107 -7.84 12.21 2.60
N TRP A 108 -7.53 13.50 2.73
CA TRP A 108 -6.18 14.02 2.53
C TRP A 108 -5.11 13.37 3.41
N PHE A 109 -5.46 12.98 4.65
CA PHE A 109 -4.51 12.30 5.54
C PHE A 109 -4.08 10.93 4.99
N THR A 110 -4.99 10.20 4.32
CA THR A 110 -4.65 8.89 3.72
C THR A 110 -3.64 9.07 2.60
N VAL A 111 -3.82 10.09 1.75
CA VAL A 111 -2.85 10.46 0.70
C VAL A 111 -1.48 10.75 1.28
N VAL A 112 -1.39 11.53 2.37
CA VAL A 112 -0.11 11.86 3.01
C VAL A 112 0.59 10.62 3.57
N ILE A 113 -0.16 9.75 4.27
CA ILE A 113 0.41 8.52 4.86
C ILE A 113 0.86 7.56 3.77
N ASP A 114 0.02 7.34 2.75
CA ASP A 114 0.33 6.43 1.65
C ASP A 114 1.50 6.92 0.82
N LEU A 115 1.62 8.23 0.59
CA LEU A 115 2.77 8.82 -0.08
C LEU A 115 4.04 8.59 0.73
N THR A 116 3.99 8.82 2.05
CA THR A 116 5.12 8.61 2.94
C THR A 116 5.57 7.15 2.94
N LEU A 117 4.63 6.21 3.05
CA LEU A 117 4.92 4.77 3.01
C LEU A 117 5.48 4.35 1.64
N THR A 118 4.98 4.91 0.55
CA THR A 118 5.51 4.66 -0.80
C THR A 118 6.96 5.11 -0.92
N ILE A 119 7.28 6.33 -0.46
CA ILE A 119 8.64 6.88 -0.52
C ILE A 119 9.59 6.05 0.33
N LEU A 120 9.20 5.70 1.56
CA LEU A 120 10.01 4.88 2.45
C LEU A 120 10.25 3.48 1.87
N ASN A 121 9.20 2.80 1.38
CA ASN A 121 9.31 1.49 0.77
C ASN A 121 10.22 1.52 -0.47
N THR A 122 10.08 2.53 -1.32
CA THR A 122 10.92 2.69 -2.52
C THR A 122 12.38 2.92 -2.12
N THR A 123 12.62 3.85 -1.19
CA THR A 123 13.96 4.20 -0.74
C THR A 123 14.66 3.01 -0.10
N PHE A 124 13.98 2.31 0.81
CA PHE A 124 14.56 1.13 1.48
C PHE A 124 14.66 -0.08 0.56
N ALA A 125 13.81 -0.23 -0.46
CA ALA A 125 13.97 -1.29 -1.46
C ALA A 125 15.26 -1.10 -2.28
N LEU A 126 15.51 0.13 -2.75
CA LEU A 126 16.72 0.47 -3.48
C LEU A 126 17.99 0.33 -2.61
N HIS A 127 17.96 0.84 -1.37
CA HIS A 127 19.07 0.70 -0.43
C HIS A 127 19.28 -0.75 0.04
N GLY A 128 18.22 -1.55 0.08
CA GLY A 128 18.24 -2.98 0.40
C GLY A 128 18.89 -3.85 -0.68
N GLY A 129 19.26 -3.27 -1.83
CA GLY A 129 19.87 -3.96 -2.95
C GLY A 129 18.88 -4.72 -3.84
N LEU A 130 17.59 -4.38 -3.76
CA LEU A 130 16.61 -4.80 -4.76
C LEU A 130 16.69 -3.78 -5.91
N GLY A 131 17.21 -4.18 -7.07
CA GLY A 131 17.20 -3.30 -8.24
C GLY A 131 15.76 -3.00 -8.67
N VAL A 132 15.51 -1.84 -9.30
CA VAL A 132 14.17 -1.49 -9.83
C VAL A 132 13.61 -2.62 -10.69
N ARG A 133 14.47 -3.26 -11.50
CA ARG A 133 14.10 -4.41 -12.30
C ARG A 133 13.77 -5.64 -11.46
N ASP A 134 14.49 -5.93 -10.39
CA ASP A 134 14.24 -7.09 -9.53
C ASP A 134 12.95 -6.95 -8.69
N ILE A 135 12.51 -5.71 -8.45
CA ILE A 135 11.27 -5.38 -7.75
C ILE A 135 10.04 -5.69 -8.62
N PHE A 136 10.12 -5.45 -9.93
CA PHE A 136 8.99 -5.69 -10.86
C PHE A 136 9.11 -6.99 -11.65
N LEU A 137 10.33 -7.49 -11.83
CA LEU A 137 10.68 -8.70 -12.59
C LEU A 137 11.81 -9.43 -11.83
N PRO A 138 11.50 -10.08 -10.69
CA PRO A 138 12.52 -10.80 -9.94
C PRO A 138 13.13 -11.89 -10.83
N ASN A 139 14.45 -11.88 -10.97
CA ASN A 139 15.14 -12.99 -11.62
C ASN A 139 14.88 -14.26 -10.82
N ILE A 140 14.20 -15.23 -11.42
CA ILE A 140 14.03 -16.58 -10.87
C ILE A 140 15.41 -17.25 -10.94
N GLN A 141 16.26 -16.94 -9.99
CA GLN A 141 17.46 -17.74 -9.79
C GLN A 141 16.96 -19.09 -9.27
N LYS A 142 17.05 -20.12 -10.12
CA LYS A 142 16.68 -21.50 -9.77
C LYS A 142 17.29 -21.83 -8.40
N ALA A 143 16.41 -22.24 -7.49
CA ALA A 143 16.77 -22.73 -6.16
C ALA A 143 17.78 -23.88 -6.25
#